data_AF-A0A3D5HBH8-F1
#
_entry.id   AF-A0A3D5HBH8-F1
#
_cell.length_a   1.000
_cell.length_b   1.000
_cell.length_c   1.000
_cell.angle_alpha   90.00
_cell.angle_beta   90.00
_cell.angle_gamma   90.00
#
_symmetry.space_group_name_H-M   'P 1'
#
loop_
_entity.id
_entity.type
_entity.pdbx_description
1 polymer ?
#
loop_
_entity_poly.entity_id
_entity_poly.type
_entity_poly.pdbx_seq_one_letter_code
_entity_poly.pdbx_strand_id
1 'polypeptide(L)'
;MNSLALHAIVREPGNDLNSFVEITGVVAYQTILVPLDPIPPNPQFAVILTLNADAEVRSYNPRVPFSPVWHVLGSSTEWVPVPESGNAFVTKSYKINGRSDGMLLKVKFQVTLTSVELSSMWLELPRVGRVEDLD
;
A
#
# COMPACT_ATOMS: atom_id res chain seq x y z
N MET A 1 -19.37 -1.57 -3.58
CA MET A 1 -17.98 -1.65 -3.11
C MET A 1 -17.19 -0.64 -3.91
N ASN A 2 -16.43 0.24 -3.25
CA ASN A 2 -15.70 1.33 -3.92
C ASN A 2 -14.32 0.83 -4.35
N SER A 3 -13.67 1.51 -5.30
CA SER A 3 -12.34 1.13 -5.78
C SER A 3 -11.46 2.35 -6.08
N LEU A 4 -10.17 2.22 -5.77
CA LEU A 4 -9.12 3.16 -6.15
C LEU A 4 -8.26 2.53 -7.24
N ALA A 5 -8.03 3.25 -8.34
CA ALA A 5 -7.13 2.81 -9.38
C ALA A 5 -5.68 2.95 -8.92
N LEU A 6 -4.90 1.89 -9.11
CA LEU A 6 -3.44 1.92 -9.02
C LEU A 6 -2.90 2.09 -10.44
N HIS A 7 -2.24 3.20 -10.70
CA HIS A 7 -1.54 3.42 -11.97
C HIS A 7 -0.35 4.33 -11.73
N ALA A 8 0.86 3.76 -11.69
CA ALA A 8 2.08 4.54 -11.57
C ALA A 8 3.29 3.79 -12.13
N ILE A 9 4.28 4.57 -12.55
CA ILE A 9 5.64 4.08 -12.81
C ILE A 9 6.48 4.44 -11.59
N VAL A 10 7.08 3.43 -10.95
CA VAL A 10 7.85 3.59 -9.72
C VAL A 10 9.26 3.03 -9.90
N ARG A 11 10.22 3.65 -9.24
CA ARG A 11 11.62 3.20 -9.26
C ARG A 11 11.75 1.92 -8.44
N GLU A 12 12.45 0.92 -8.97
CA GLU A 12 12.79 -0.28 -8.21
C GLU A 12 13.89 0.03 -7.17
N PRO A 13 13.68 -0.32 -5.89
CA PRO A 13 14.71 -0.18 -4.86
C PRO A 13 15.82 -1.22 -5.04
N GLY A 14 17.05 -0.86 -4.62
CA GLY A 14 18.19 -1.79 -4.56
C GLY A 14 18.94 -2.03 -5.86
N ASN A 15 18.56 -1.38 -6.97
CA ASN A 15 19.28 -1.47 -8.24
C ASN A 15 20.08 -0.18 -8.51
N ASP A 16 21.37 -0.32 -8.85
CA ASP A 16 22.25 0.81 -9.18
C ASP A 16 21.92 1.39 -10.57
N LEU A 17 21.29 0.58 -11.43
CA LEU A 17 20.74 1.01 -12.71
C LEU A 17 19.33 1.58 -12.50
N ASN A 18 19.01 2.68 -13.20
CA ASN A 18 17.70 3.33 -13.21
C ASN A 18 16.59 2.40 -13.73
N SER A 19 16.20 1.42 -12.92
CA SER A 19 15.14 0.45 -13.21
C SER A 19 13.81 0.95 -12.66
N PHE A 20 12.78 0.80 -13.46
CA PHE A 20 11.42 1.20 -13.15
C PHE A 20 10.46 0.06 -13.43
N VAL A 21 9.37 0.02 -12.69
CA VAL A 21 8.25 -0.86 -12.95
C VAL A 21 6.98 -0.05 -13.09
N GLU A 22 6.10 -0.53 -13.95
CA GLU A 22 4.72 -0.07 -14.07
C GLU A 22 3.84 -0.91 -13.15
N ILE A 23 2.98 -0.25 -12.40
CA ILE A 23 1.98 -0.86 -11.53
C ILE A 23 0.61 -0.45 -12.04
N THR A 24 -0.24 -1.43 -12.35
CA THR A 24 -1.61 -1.23 -12.81
C THR A 24 -2.57 -2.15 -12.08
N GLY A 25 -3.72 -1.63 -11.65
CA GLY A 25 -4.72 -2.44 -10.96
C GLY A 25 -5.66 -1.61 -10.11
N VAL A 26 -6.22 -2.23 -9.08
CA VAL A 26 -7.19 -1.61 -8.18
C VAL A 26 -6.98 -2.01 -6.73
N VAL A 27 -7.39 -1.13 -5.82
CA VAL A 27 -7.68 -1.49 -4.43
C VAL A 27 -9.16 -1.24 -4.19
N ALA A 28 -9.93 -2.33 -4.09
CA ALA A 28 -11.31 -2.27 -3.65
C ALA A 28 -11.36 -2.02 -2.14
N TYR A 29 -12.30 -1.20 -1.68
CA TYR A 29 -12.42 -0.86 -0.27
C TYR A 29 -13.85 -0.76 0.23
N GLN A 30 -13.98 -0.95 1.53
CA GLN A 30 -15.20 -0.74 2.31
C GLN A 30 -14.85 -0.07 3.63
N THR A 31 -15.68 0.90 4.03
CA THR A 31 -15.54 1.60 5.30
C THR A 31 -16.75 1.35 6.19
N ILE A 32 -16.50 1.23 7.50
CA ILE A 32 -17.52 1.29 8.54
C ILE A 32 -17.09 2.35 9.54
N LEU A 33 -17.92 3.37 9.73
CA LEU A 33 -17.69 4.41 10.72
C LEU A 33 -18.09 3.87 12.10
N VAL A 34 -17.20 4.03 13.08
CA VAL A 34 -17.43 3.63 14.47
C VAL A 34 -17.29 4.85 15.37
N PRO A 35 -18.35 5.28 16.06
CA PRO A 35 -18.24 6.31 17.09
C PRO A 35 -17.45 5.79 18.29
N LEU A 36 -16.60 6.63 18.86
CA LEU A 36 -15.77 6.35 20.03
C LEU A 36 -16.25 7.16 21.24
N ASP A 37 -15.51 7.08 22.36
CA ASP A 37 -15.76 7.89 23.56
C ASP A 37 -15.70 9.39 23.22
N PRO A 38 -16.77 10.16 23.52
CA PRO A 38 -16.87 11.57 23.15
C PRO A 38 -15.95 12.51 23.94
N ILE A 39 -15.16 12.05 24.91
CA ILE A 39 -14.34 12.93 25.77
C ILE A 39 -13.06 13.39 25.04
N PRO A 40 -12.92 14.68 24.68
CA PRO A 40 -11.69 15.22 24.08
C PRO A 40 -10.50 15.15 25.06
N PRO A 41 -9.25 15.00 24.59
CA PRO A 41 -8.77 15.20 23.21
C PRO A 41 -8.71 13.92 22.36
N ASN A 42 -9.33 12.82 22.78
CA ASN A 42 -9.25 11.56 22.06
C ASN A 42 -10.05 11.59 20.74
N PRO A 43 -9.64 10.81 19.72
CA PRO A 43 -10.44 10.62 18.51
C PRO A 43 -11.87 10.22 18.86
N GLN A 44 -12.85 10.96 18.35
CA GLN A 44 -14.28 10.67 18.57
C GLN A 44 -14.82 9.63 17.59
N PHE A 45 -14.06 9.31 16.54
CA PHE A 45 -14.44 8.37 15.51
C PHE A 45 -13.26 7.49 15.10
N ALA A 46 -13.57 6.26 14.71
CA ALA A 46 -12.67 5.39 13.97
C ALA A 46 -13.36 4.91 12.69
N VAL A 47 -12.55 4.55 11.70
CA VAL A 47 -13.00 3.88 10.48
C VAL A 47 -12.41 2.48 10.48
N ILE A 48 -13.28 1.47 10.38
CA ILE A 48 -12.86 0.12 9.97
C ILE A 48 -12.73 0.16 8.46
N LEU A 49 -11.51 0.04 7.96
CA LEU A 49 -11.19 0.08 6.55
C LEU A 49 -10.78 -1.32 6.07
N THR A 50 -11.63 -1.95 5.27
CA THR A 50 -11.31 -3.20 4.58
C THR A 50 -10.75 -2.88 3.20
N LEU A 51 -9.59 -3.44 2.86
CA LEU A 51 -8.87 -3.21 1.60
C LEU A 51 -8.63 -4.55 0.91
N ASN A 52 -8.90 -4.62 -0.39
CA ASN A 52 -8.60 -5.76 -1.24
C ASN A 52 -7.83 -5.26 -2.46
N ALA A 53 -6.54 -5.58 -2.52
CA ALA A 53 -5.67 -5.23 -3.63
C ALA A 53 -5.66 -6.34 -4.68
N ASP A 54 -5.79 -5.93 -5.94
CA ASP A 54 -5.59 -6.74 -7.13
C ASP A 54 -4.86 -5.88 -8.17
N ALA A 55 -3.57 -6.15 -8.36
CA ALA A 55 -2.74 -5.39 -9.27
C ALA A 55 -1.65 -6.23 -9.92
N GLU A 56 -1.14 -5.72 -11.03
CA GLU A 56 -0.02 -6.23 -11.78
C GLU A 56 1.17 -5.29 -11.65
N VAL A 57 2.36 -5.87 -11.68
CA VAL A 57 3.64 -5.16 -11.72
C VAL A 57 4.43 -5.68 -12.90
N ARG A 58 4.91 -4.77 -13.76
CA ARG A 58 5.64 -5.11 -14.99
C ARG A 58 6.90 -4.27 -15.08
N SER A 59 7.97 -4.80 -15.68
CA SER A 59 9.15 -3.98 -15.95
C SER A 59 8.81 -2.87 -16.92
N TYR A 60 9.11 -1.62 -16.56
CA TYR A 60 8.96 -0.46 -17.42
C TYR A 60 10.23 -0.29 -18.26
N ASN A 61 10.46 -1.24 -19.16
CA ASN A 61 11.54 -1.17 -20.15
C ASN A 61 10.97 -1.36 -21.56
N PRO A 62 10.87 -0.30 -22.38
CA PRO A 62 10.29 -0.39 -23.71
C PRO A 62 11.09 -1.27 -24.68
N ARG A 63 12.32 -1.67 -24.31
CA ARG A 63 13.19 -2.54 -25.12
C ARG A 63 13.04 -4.02 -24.78
N VAL A 64 12.31 -4.38 -23.73
CA VAL A 64 12.12 -5.77 -23.28
C VAL A 64 10.62 -6.11 -23.34
N PRO A 65 10.11 -6.52 -24.50
CA PRO A 65 8.66 -6.74 -24.71
C PRO A 65 8.10 -7.95 -23.94
N PHE A 66 8.96 -8.85 -23.45
CA PHE A 66 8.57 -10.04 -22.70
C PHE A 66 9.07 -9.99 -21.26
N SER A 67 8.76 -8.89 -20.56
CA SER A 67 9.03 -8.81 -19.14
C SER A 67 8.06 -9.69 -18.36
N PRO A 68 8.51 -10.33 -17.26
CA PRO A 68 7.62 -11.07 -16.39
C PRO A 68 6.54 -10.13 -15.81
N VAL A 69 5.31 -10.64 -15.75
CA VAL A 69 4.22 -10.00 -15.01
C VAL A 69 4.21 -10.58 -13.61
N TRP A 70 4.31 -9.72 -12.61
CA TRP A 70 4.14 -10.09 -11.21
C TRP A 70 2.78 -9.61 -10.71
N HIS A 71 2.25 -10.27 -9.70
CA HIS A 71 0.91 -9.98 -9.19
C HIS A 71 0.95 -9.55 -7.74
N VAL A 72 0.11 -8.59 -7.39
CA VAL A 72 -0.16 -8.16 -6.03
C VAL A 72 -1.58 -8.55 -5.71
N LEU A 73 -1.73 -9.51 -4.79
CA LEU A 73 -3.01 -9.95 -4.28
C LEU A 73 -2.95 -9.91 -2.76
N GLY A 74 -3.93 -9.26 -2.13
CA GLY A 74 -3.99 -9.24 -0.68
C GLY A 74 -5.20 -8.51 -0.13
N SER A 75 -5.70 -9.02 0.99
CA SER A 75 -6.78 -8.41 1.76
C SER A 75 -6.28 -7.99 3.13
N SER A 76 -6.77 -6.86 3.64
CA SER A 76 -6.49 -6.40 5.00
C SER A 76 -7.68 -5.67 5.59
N THR A 77 -7.73 -5.60 6.91
CA THR A 77 -8.72 -4.83 7.65
C THR A 77 -8.01 -4.01 8.69
N GLU A 78 -8.26 -2.70 8.67
CA GLU A 78 -7.54 -1.72 9.45
C GLU A 78 -8.49 -0.98 10.38
N TRP A 79 -8.08 -0.81 11.62
CA TRP A 79 -8.72 0.12 12.53
C TRP A 79 -8.00 1.46 12.45
N VAL A 80 -8.68 2.48 11.94
CA VAL A 80 -8.09 3.80 11.69
C VAL A 80 -8.78 4.84 12.58
N PRO A 81 -8.19 5.22 13.73
CA PRO A 81 -8.67 6.34 14.52
C PRO A 81 -8.56 7.63 13.70
N VAL A 82 -9.66 8.39 13.58
CA VAL A 82 -9.68 9.64 12.83
C VAL A 82 -9.60 10.81 13.83
N PRO A 83 -8.50 11.59 13.84
CA PRO A 83 -8.35 12.73 14.74
C PRO A 83 -9.36 13.84 14.39
N GLU A 84 -9.49 14.84 15.28
CA GLU A 84 -10.37 15.99 15.06
C GLU A 84 -10.03 16.78 13.78
N SER A 85 -8.77 16.74 13.33
CA SER A 85 -8.35 17.32 12.03
C SER A 85 -9.00 16.63 10.82
N GLY A 86 -9.71 15.53 11.03
CA GLY A 86 -10.48 14.79 10.02
C GLY A 86 -9.63 13.94 9.08
N ASN A 87 -8.31 13.88 9.27
CA ASN A 87 -7.39 13.21 8.37
C ASN A 87 -6.53 12.19 9.10
N ALA A 88 -6.64 10.93 8.70
CA ALA A 88 -5.75 9.85 9.12
C ALA A 88 -5.03 9.27 7.90
N PHE A 89 -3.84 8.73 8.13
CA PHE A 89 -3.08 8.05 7.09
C PHE A 89 -2.80 6.60 7.49
N VAL A 90 -3.02 5.68 6.56
CA VAL A 90 -2.69 4.27 6.75
C VAL A 90 -1.81 3.79 5.60
N THR A 91 -0.74 3.08 5.93
CA THR A 91 0.16 2.47 4.94
C THR A 91 -0.02 0.96 4.98
N LYS A 92 -0.43 0.36 3.87
CA LYS A 92 -0.46 -1.09 3.69
C LYS A 92 0.74 -1.56 2.88
N SER A 93 1.22 -2.74 3.25
CA SER A 93 2.28 -3.45 2.52
C SER A 93 1.67 -4.68 1.89
N TYR A 94 1.83 -4.83 0.58
CA TYR A 94 1.40 -6.00 -0.16
C TYR A 94 2.61 -6.72 -0.75
N LYS A 95 2.61 -8.04 -0.67
CA LYS A 95 3.66 -8.87 -1.26
C LYS A 95 3.49 -8.89 -2.78
N ILE A 96 4.60 -8.76 -3.50
CA ILE A 96 4.62 -8.97 -4.95
C ILE A 96 4.91 -10.45 -5.22
N ASN A 97 3.90 -11.18 -5.69
CA ASN A 97 3.99 -12.60 -6.01
C ASN A 97 4.77 -12.82 -7.30
N GLY A 98 5.65 -13.83 -7.30
CA GLY A 98 6.55 -14.13 -8.41
C GLY A 98 7.90 -13.41 -8.33
N ARG A 99 8.16 -12.62 -7.29
CA ARG A 99 9.49 -12.08 -6.96
C ARG A 99 10.11 -12.80 -5.76
N SER A 100 11.38 -13.17 -5.88
CA SER A 100 12.16 -13.86 -4.84
C SER A 100 12.92 -12.91 -3.91
N ASP A 101 13.08 -11.64 -4.30
CA ASP A 101 13.77 -10.61 -3.52
C ASP A 101 12.95 -10.09 -2.32
N GLY A 102 11.70 -10.57 -2.18
CA GLY A 102 10.81 -10.18 -1.09
C GLY A 102 10.27 -8.74 -1.22
N MET A 103 10.41 -8.10 -2.38
CA MET A 103 9.94 -6.74 -2.61
C MET A 103 8.44 -6.59 -2.31
N LEU A 104 8.10 -5.47 -1.66
CA LEU A 104 6.75 -5.13 -1.24
C LEU A 104 6.26 -3.88 -1.97
N LEU A 105 4.98 -3.91 -2.36
CA LEU A 105 4.24 -2.72 -2.75
C LEU A 105 3.69 -2.03 -1.49
N LYS A 106 4.11 -0.78 -1.27
CA LYS A 106 3.58 0.07 -0.21
C LYS A 106 2.56 1.02 -0.80
N VAL A 107 1.36 1.03 -0.22
CA VAL A 107 0.26 1.91 -0.63
C VAL A 107 -0.20 2.70 0.59
N LYS A 108 -0.13 4.02 0.50
CA LYS A 108 -0.58 4.94 1.54
C LYS A 108 -1.93 5.53 1.15
N PHE A 109 -2.87 5.40 2.06
CA PHE A 109 -4.22 5.94 1.94
C PHE A 109 -4.40 7.11 2.88
N GLN A 110 -5.09 8.14 2.41
CA GLN A 110 -5.70 9.15 3.27
C GLN A 110 -7.13 8.72 3.57
N VAL A 111 -7.47 8.68 4.85
CA VAL A 111 -8.78 8.26 5.35
C VAL A 111 -9.40 9.44 6.08
N THR A 112 -10.59 9.81 5.64
CA THR A 112 -11.44 10.80 6.31
C THR A 112 -12.72 10.12 6.80
N LEU A 113 -13.61 10.87 7.43
CA LEU A 113 -14.93 10.36 7.82
C LEU A 113 -15.83 10.03 6.62
N THR A 114 -15.51 10.56 5.44
CA THR A 114 -16.39 10.51 4.26
C THR A 114 -15.71 9.96 3.01
N SER A 115 -14.38 9.90 2.98
CA SER A 115 -13.61 9.47 1.81
C SER A 115 -12.40 8.62 2.17
N VAL A 116 -11.97 7.80 1.21
CA VAL A 116 -10.67 7.13 1.21
C VAL A 116 -10.01 7.45 -0.12
N GLU A 117 -8.79 7.96 -0.05
CA GLU A 117 -8.04 8.43 -1.22
C GLU A 117 -6.65 7.80 -1.26
N LEU A 118 -6.16 7.55 -2.47
CA LEU A 118 -4.78 7.11 -2.68
C LEU A 118 -3.85 8.32 -2.50
N SER A 119 -3.01 8.29 -1.47
CA SER A 119 -2.07 9.37 -1.17
C SER A 119 -0.73 9.16 -1.86
N SER A 120 -0.14 7.96 -1.74
CA SER A 120 1.11 7.63 -2.42
C SER A 120 1.32 6.13 -2.56
N MET A 121 2.25 5.75 -3.44
CA MET A 121 2.62 4.36 -3.71
C MET A 121 4.12 4.26 -3.98
N TRP A 122 4.80 3.27 -3.41
CA TRP A 122 6.23 3.03 -3.61
C TRP A 122 6.59 1.56 -3.38
N LEU A 123 7.82 1.20 -3.75
CA LEU A 123 8.37 -0.14 -3.55
C LEU A 123 9.40 -0.14 -2.43
N GLU A 124 9.45 -1.23 -1.68
CA GLU A 124 10.40 -1.40 -0.57
C GLU A 124 10.97 -2.83 -0.60
N LEU A 125 12.29 -2.95 -0.49
CA LEU A 125 12.94 -4.24 -0.21
C LEU A 125 12.92 -4.49 1.31
N PRO A 126 12.75 -5.74 1.75
CA PRO A 126 12.84 -6.08 3.15
C PRO A 126 14.23 -5.71 3.67
N ARG A 127 14.29 -5.06 4.83
CA ARG A 127 15.57 -4.76 5.49
C ARG A 127 16.20 -6.10 5.86
N VAL A 128 17.33 -6.44 5.24
CA VAL A 128 18.14 -7.56 5.71
C VAL A 128 18.71 -7.14 7.06
N GLY A 129 18.17 -7.69 8.15
CA GLY A 129 18.83 -7.59 9.44
C GLY A 129 20.19 -8.27 9.29
N ARG A 130 21.29 -7.52 9.44
CA ARG A 130 22.55 -8.16 9.80
C ARG A 130 22.29 -8.83 11.13
N VAL A 131 22.22 -10.15 11.14
CA VAL A 131 22.47 -10.92 12.35
C VAL A 131 23.94 -10.64 12.64
N GLU A 132 24.20 -9.70 13.54
CA GLU A 132 25.51 -9.66 14.19
C GLU A 132 25.52 -10.91 15.07
N ASP A 133 26.21 -11.94 14.59
CA ASP A 133 26.61 -13.07 15.41
C ASP A 133 27.41 -12.47 16.58
N LEU A 134 26.79 -12.45 17.76
CA LEU A 134 27.48 -12.18 19.01
C LEU A 134 28.25 -13.45 19.36
N ASP A 135 29.53 -13.47 18.99
CA ASP A 135 30.55 -14.37 19.54
C ASP A 135 30.74 -14.13 21.05
#